data_AF-A0A535UGV3-F1
#
_entry.id   AF-A0A535UGV3-F1
#
_cell.length_a   1.000
_cell.length_b   1.000
_cell.length_c   1.000
_cell.angle_alpha   90.00
_cell.angle_beta   90.00
_cell.angle_gamma   90.00
#
_symmetry.space_group_name_H-M   'P 1'
#
loop_
_entity.id
_entity.type
_entity.pdbx_description
1 polymer ?
#
loop_
_entity_poly.entity_id
_entity_poly.type
_entity_poly.pdbx_seq_one_letter_code
_entity_poly.pdbx_strand_id
1 'polypeptide(L)'
;RSEVPDGAYTVPFGKAAVAREGEHITLVAWSAAVELCLRAAQRLQEEGVSASVLDLRTLVPLDVETLCTEVAKTGRCVVVHEAPLSAGFGAEISATLMEQLFYDLDAPVARVAAYDVPFPAASLEDHYLPSLDRVLTAVRKTLES
;
A
#
# COMPACT_ATOMS: atom_id res chain seq x y z
N ARG A 1 3.67 18.67 -1.41
CA ARG A 1 4.87 18.84 -2.27
C ARG A 1 6.09 18.70 -1.38
N SER A 2 6.96 17.75 -1.70
CA SER A 2 8.26 17.59 -1.04
C SER A 2 9.30 18.53 -1.66
N GLU A 3 10.35 18.82 -0.89
CA GLU A 3 11.53 19.51 -1.39
C GLU A 3 12.30 18.59 -2.34
N VAL A 4 12.75 19.13 -3.48
CA VAL A 4 13.55 18.39 -4.47
C VAL A 4 14.96 18.95 -4.41
N PRO A 5 15.99 18.12 -4.15
CA PRO A 5 17.37 18.59 -4.11
C PRO A 5 17.80 19.24 -5.43
N ASP A 6 18.58 20.31 -5.33
CA ASP A 6 19.22 20.91 -6.51
C ASP A 6 20.31 19.97 -7.05
N GLY A 7 20.41 19.90 -8.38
CA GLY A 7 21.42 19.09 -9.07
C GLY A 7 21.00 17.64 -9.31
N ALA A 8 21.93 16.84 -9.85
CA ALA A 8 21.67 15.45 -10.18
C ALA A 8 21.77 14.57 -8.93
N TYR A 9 20.73 13.76 -8.69
CA TYR A 9 20.71 12.73 -7.65
C TYR A 9 20.14 11.43 -8.22
N THR A 10 20.37 10.33 -7.50
CA THR A 10 19.84 9.01 -7.86
C THR A 10 19.00 8.45 -6.73
N VAL A 11 18.00 7.66 -7.11
CA VAL A 11 17.23 6.82 -6.20
C VAL A 11 17.59 5.37 -6.53
N PRO A 12 17.97 4.53 -5.55
CA PRO A 12 18.33 3.15 -5.82
C PRO A 12 17.16 2.39 -6.45
N PHE A 13 17.41 1.77 -7.60
CA PHE A 13 16.44 0.90 -8.26
C PHE A 13 16.26 -0.40 -7.47
N GLY A 14 15.04 -0.93 -7.41
CA GLY A 14 14.75 -2.14 -6.64
C GLY A 14 14.78 -1.91 -5.13
N LYS A 15 14.65 -0.67 -4.66
CA LYS A 15 14.55 -0.33 -3.24
C LYS A 15 13.29 0.46 -2.93
N ALA A 16 12.48 -0.11 -2.05
CA ALA A 16 11.28 0.53 -1.52
C ALA A 16 11.67 1.63 -0.52
N ALA A 17 10.72 2.46 -0.13
CA ALA A 17 10.90 3.42 0.93
C ALA A 17 9.70 3.54 1.84
N VAL A 18 9.99 3.63 3.13
CA VAL A 18 9.02 3.98 4.16
C VAL A 18 8.74 5.47 4.04
N ALA A 19 7.60 5.82 3.46
CA ALA A 19 7.14 7.20 3.30
C ALA A 19 6.57 7.77 4.60
N ARG A 20 6.08 6.90 5.50
CA ARG A 20 5.59 7.23 6.83
C ARG A 20 5.76 6.01 7.73
N GLU A 21 6.31 6.19 8.92
CA GLU A 21 6.40 5.14 9.94
C GLU A 21 5.06 4.92 10.65
N GLY A 22 4.82 3.70 11.12
CA GLY A 22 3.65 3.34 11.93
C GLY A 22 3.73 1.93 12.48
N GLU A 23 2.85 1.62 13.43
CA GLU A 23 2.98 0.44 14.29
C GLU A 23 1.80 -0.53 14.22
N HIS A 24 0.61 -0.08 13.78
CA HIS A 24 -0.60 -0.91 13.85
C HIS A 24 -0.91 -1.64 12.54
N ILE A 25 -0.54 -1.06 11.40
CA ILE A 25 -0.81 -1.63 10.07
C ILE A 25 0.13 -1.03 9.01
N THR A 26 0.50 -1.81 8.02
CA THR A 26 1.30 -1.36 6.87
C THR A 26 0.43 -1.19 5.62
N LEU A 27 0.47 0.00 5.02
CA LEU A 27 -0.12 0.30 3.72
C LEU A 27 0.97 0.20 2.65
N VAL A 28 0.86 -0.77 1.75
CA VAL A 28 1.82 -0.97 0.65
C VAL A 28 1.23 -0.40 -0.64
N ALA A 29 1.96 0.53 -1.28
CA ALA A 29 1.49 1.20 -2.49
C ALA A 29 2.63 1.60 -3.43
N TRP A 30 2.28 2.13 -4.60
CA TRP A 30 3.21 2.74 -5.55
C TRP A 30 2.48 3.79 -6.38
N SER A 31 3.23 4.71 -7.00
CA SER A 31 2.66 5.79 -7.83
C SER A 31 1.66 6.65 -7.03
N ALA A 32 0.58 7.12 -7.67
CA ALA A 32 -0.45 7.96 -7.07
C ALA A 32 -1.15 7.34 -5.85
N ALA A 33 -1.19 6.00 -5.74
CA ALA A 33 -1.75 5.32 -4.57
C ALA A 33 -0.94 5.60 -3.28
N VAL A 34 0.33 6.00 -3.37
CA VAL A 34 1.13 6.39 -2.19
C VAL A 34 0.53 7.63 -1.52
N GLU A 35 0.17 8.66 -2.31
CA GLU A 35 -0.46 9.87 -1.79
C GLU A 35 -1.82 9.55 -1.16
N LEU A 36 -2.59 8.64 -1.76
CA LEU A 36 -3.84 8.15 -1.17
C LEU A 36 -3.61 7.48 0.18
N CYS A 37 -2.59 6.63 0.30
CA CYS A 37 -2.20 5.97 1.55
C CYS A 37 -1.70 6.95 2.61
N LEU A 38 -0.93 7.97 2.23
CA LEU A 38 -0.48 9.02 3.16
C LEU A 38 -1.68 9.80 3.75
N ARG A 39 -2.66 10.14 2.90
CA ARG A 39 -3.92 10.76 3.34
C ARG A 39 -4.74 9.83 4.24
N ALA A 40 -4.80 8.54 3.92
CA ALA A 40 -5.44 7.54 4.77
C ALA A 40 -4.75 7.44 6.13
N ALA A 41 -3.42 7.37 6.17
CA ALA A 41 -2.65 7.32 7.40
C ALA A 41 -2.83 8.59 8.26
N GLN A 42 -2.94 9.77 7.64
CA GLN A 42 -3.28 11.00 8.35
C GLN A 42 -4.67 10.91 9.00
N ARG A 43 -5.67 10.45 8.26
CA ARG A 43 -7.05 10.31 8.79
C ARG A 43 -7.13 9.25 9.89
N LEU A 44 -6.43 8.14 9.74
CA LEU A 44 -6.34 7.05 10.74
C LEU A 44 -5.68 7.52 12.04
N GLN A 45 -4.69 8.42 11.95
CA GLN A 45 -4.04 8.99 13.13
C GLN A 45 -5.04 9.72 14.05
N GLU A 46 -6.05 10.37 13.48
CA GLU A 46 -7.14 11.03 14.22
C GLU A 46 -8.01 10.02 14.99
N GLU A 47 -8.01 8.76 14.56
CA GLU A 47 -8.72 7.63 15.18
C GLU A 47 -7.79 6.81 16.12
N GLY A 48 -6.55 7.28 16.35
CA GLY A 48 -5.57 6.59 17.18
C GLY A 48 -4.84 5.44 16.49
N VAL A 49 -5.04 5.24 15.18
CA VAL A 49 -4.40 4.20 14.38
C VAL A 49 -3.16 4.76 13.69
N SER A 50 -1.98 4.29 14.09
CA SER A 50 -0.71 4.60 13.42
C SER A 50 -0.43 3.61 12.28
N ALA A 51 -0.54 4.08 11.04
CA ALA A 51 -0.31 3.26 9.84
C ALA A 51 1.04 3.58 9.15
N SER A 52 1.88 2.57 8.94
CA SER A 52 3.08 2.68 8.11
C SER A 52 2.67 2.79 6.63
N VAL A 53 3.39 3.57 5.83
CA VAL A 53 3.17 3.68 4.38
C VAL A 53 4.47 3.32 3.66
N LEU A 54 4.44 2.22 2.93
CA LEU A 54 5.55 1.71 2.13
C LEU A 54 5.30 2.02 0.64
N ASP A 55 6.16 2.85 0.06
CA ASP A 55 6.24 3.10 -1.38
C ASP A 55 7.20 2.10 -2.02
N LEU A 56 6.69 1.19 -2.85
CA LEU A 56 7.50 0.15 -3.48
C LEU A 56 8.52 0.70 -4.47
N ARG A 57 8.18 1.78 -5.19
CA ARG A 57 8.94 2.39 -6.31
C ARG A 57 9.23 1.48 -7.50
N THR A 58 9.79 0.29 -7.28
CA THR A 58 10.11 -0.74 -8.27
C THR A 58 9.26 -1.97 -8.00
N LEU A 59 8.50 -2.41 -9.01
CA LEU A 59 7.72 -3.65 -8.92
C LEU A 59 8.55 -4.87 -9.27
N VAL A 60 9.42 -4.76 -10.28
CA VAL A 60 10.28 -5.87 -10.73
C VAL A 60 11.70 -5.34 -10.94
N PRO A 61 12.70 -5.83 -10.18
CA PRO A 61 12.58 -6.77 -9.06
C PRO A 61 11.95 -6.11 -7.82
N LEU A 62 11.10 -6.86 -7.10
CA LEU A 62 10.48 -6.42 -5.86
C LEU A 62 11.50 -6.43 -4.71
N ASP A 63 11.51 -5.39 -3.89
CA ASP A 63 12.32 -5.30 -2.67
C ASP A 63 11.69 -6.12 -1.52
N VAL A 64 11.71 -7.45 -1.65
CA VAL A 64 11.06 -8.39 -0.74
C VAL A 64 11.56 -8.21 0.70
N GLU A 65 12.84 -7.92 0.89
CA GLU A 65 13.45 -7.70 2.21
C GLU A 65 12.76 -6.56 2.96
N THR A 66 12.66 -5.38 2.35
CA THR A 66 12.00 -4.22 2.96
C THR A 66 10.49 -4.47 3.13
N LEU A 67 9.84 -5.07 2.13
CA LEU A 67 8.42 -5.41 2.20
C LEU A 67 8.10 -6.31 3.40
N CYS A 68 8.84 -7.40 3.58
CA CYS A 68 8.63 -8.33 4.67
C CYS A 68 8.96 -7.69 6.03
N THR A 69 10.06 -6.93 6.10
CA THR A 69 10.47 -6.25 7.33
C THR A 69 9.39 -5.29 7.83
N GLU A 70 8.85 -4.44 6.95
CA GLU A 70 7.81 -3.48 7.35
C GLU A 70 6.49 -4.15 7.73
N VAL A 71 6.06 -5.15 6.96
CA VAL A 71 4.81 -5.85 7.26
C VAL A 71 4.92 -6.62 8.57
N ALA A 72 6.03 -7.32 8.82
CA ALA A 72 6.27 -8.07 10.05
C ALA A 72 6.24 -7.19 11.31
N LYS A 73 6.71 -5.92 11.24
CA LYS A 73 6.62 -4.98 12.37
C LYS A 73 5.19 -4.75 12.84
N THR A 74 4.24 -4.75 11.91
CA THR A 74 2.83 -4.39 12.17
C THR A 74 1.89 -5.59 12.22
N GLY A 75 2.33 -6.74 11.68
CA GLY A 75 1.54 -7.97 11.53
C GLY A 75 0.33 -7.88 10.59
N ARG A 76 0.03 -6.69 10.03
CA ARG A 76 -1.18 -6.44 9.23
C ARG A 76 -0.84 -5.62 8.00
N CYS A 77 -1.44 -5.95 6.85
CA CYS A 77 -1.11 -5.31 5.58
C CYS A 77 -2.35 -5.04 4.72
N VAL A 78 -2.39 -3.85 4.12
CA VAL A 78 -3.32 -3.49 3.04
C VAL A 78 -2.48 -3.04 1.83
N VAL A 79 -2.64 -3.72 0.69
CA VAL A 79 -2.02 -3.34 -0.57
C VAL A 79 -2.98 -2.46 -1.37
N VAL A 80 -2.53 -1.30 -1.85
CA VAL A 80 -3.36 -0.32 -2.57
C VAL A 80 -2.76 -0.01 -3.95
N HIS A 81 -3.54 -0.19 -5.02
CA HIS A 81 -3.10 0.12 -6.39
C HIS A 81 -4.22 0.43 -7.37
N GLU A 82 -3.94 1.19 -8.43
CA GLU A 82 -4.95 1.64 -9.41
C GLU A 82 -5.27 0.62 -10.52
N ALA A 83 -4.44 -0.41 -10.68
CA ALA A 83 -4.72 -1.51 -11.60
C ALA A 83 -5.93 -2.34 -11.13
N PRO A 84 -6.60 -3.09 -12.02
CA PRO A 84 -7.65 -4.04 -11.65
C PRO A 84 -7.20 -5.03 -10.56
N LEU A 85 -8.15 -5.45 -9.72
CA LEU A 85 -7.90 -6.36 -8.62
C LEU A 85 -7.38 -7.72 -9.10
N SER A 86 -8.01 -8.27 -10.13
CA SER A 86 -7.64 -9.56 -10.69
C SER A 86 -6.36 -9.44 -11.53
N ALA A 87 -5.40 -10.31 -11.26
CA ALA A 87 -4.06 -10.30 -11.87
C ALA A 87 -3.25 -9.00 -11.68
N GLY A 88 -3.72 -8.05 -10.87
CA GLY A 88 -2.95 -6.89 -10.44
C GLY A 88 -1.77 -7.30 -9.54
N PHE A 89 -0.73 -6.48 -9.51
CA PHE A 89 0.51 -6.79 -8.78
C PHE A 89 0.32 -6.94 -7.25
N GLY A 90 -0.80 -6.46 -6.71
CA GLY A 90 -1.17 -6.74 -5.32
C GLY A 90 -1.38 -8.24 -5.03
N ALA A 91 -1.67 -9.06 -6.03
CA ALA A 91 -1.74 -10.52 -5.88
C ALA A 91 -0.35 -11.12 -5.60
N GLU A 92 0.68 -10.69 -6.32
CA GLU A 92 2.06 -11.13 -6.13
C GLU A 92 2.59 -10.76 -4.74
N ILE A 93 2.32 -9.53 -4.31
CA ILE A 93 2.67 -9.04 -2.96
C ILE A 93 1.99 -9.90 -1.89
N SER A 94 0.68 -10.16 -2.05
CA SER A 94 -0.07 -10.98 -1.10
C SER A 94 0.47 -12.41 -1.01
N ALA A 95 0.83 -13.03 -2.15
CA ALA A 95 1.39 -14.38 -2.18
C ALA A 95 2.78 -14.41 -1.52
N THR A 96 3.64 -13.47 -1.88
CA THR A 96 4.99 -13.34 -1.31
C THR A 96 4.93 -13.17 0.21
N LEU A 97 4.08 -12.27 0.71
CA LEU A 97 3.91 -12.06 2.15
C LEU A 97 3.39 -13.32 2.86
N MET A 98 2.44 -14.04 2.25
CA MET A 98 1.92 -15.28 2.82
C MET A 98 3.01 -16.36 2.93
N GLU A 99 3.86 -16.49 1.92
CA GLU A 99 4.97 -17.45 1.90
C GLU A 99 6.07 -17.10 2.90
N GLN A 100 6.39 -15.81 3.04
CA GLN A 100 7.50 -15.35 3.89
C GLN A 100 7.11 -15.11 5.34
N LEU A 101 5.87 -14.69 5.61
CA LEU A 101 5.40 -14.17 6.91
C LEU A 101 4.19 -14.93 7.46
N PHE A 102 4.00 -16.20 7.11
CA PHE A 102 2.85 -17.00 7.55
C PHE A 102 2.55 -16.87 9.05
N TYR A 103 3.59 -16.88 9.89
CA TYR A 103 3.46 -16.82 11.36
C TYR A 103 3.42 -15.40 11.92
N ASP A 104 3.81 -14.40 11.15
CA ASP A 104 3.86 -13.00 11.57
C ASP A 104 2.61 -12.21 11.16
N LEU A 105 1.77 -12.78 10.27
CA LEU A 105 0.52 -12.16 9.84
C LEU A 105 -0.60 -12.40 10.86
N ASP A 106 -1.03 -11.32 11.52
CA ASP A 106 -2.16 -11.29 12.43
C ASP A 106 -3.52 -11.29 11.70
N ALA A 107 -3.54 -10.92 10.42
CA ALA A 107 -4.75 -10.85 9.61
C ALA A 107 -4.44 -11.12 8.12
N PRO A 108 -5.44 -11.56 7.32
CA PRO A 108 -5.27 -11.71 5.89
C PRO A 108 -4.84 -10.39 5.23
N VAL A 109 -3.88 -10.47 4.30
CA VAL A 109 -3.45 -9.31 3.50
C VAL A 109 -4.65 -8.81 2.68
N ALA A 110 -5.10 -7.60 2.96
CA ALA A 110 -6.20 -6.97 2.23
C ALA A 110 -5.67 -6.29 0.96
N ARG A 111 -6.53 -6.20 -0.06
CA ARG A 111 -6.20 -5.55 -1.34
C ARG A 111 -7.29 -4.56 -1.72
N VAL A 112 -6.90 -3.31 -1.93
CA VAL A 112 -7.76 -2.23 -2.42
C VAL A 112 -7.27 -1.83 -3.80
N ALA A 113 -8.02 -2.26 -4.81
CA ALA A 113 -7.65 -2.08 -6.21
C ALA A 113 -8.79 -1.44 -7.02
N ALA A 114 -8.54 -1.06 -8.26
CA ALA A 114 -9.65 -0.73 -9.16
C ALA A 114 -10.50 -1.98 -9.47
N TYR A 115 -11.71 -1.76 -9.97
CA TYR A 115 -12.63 -2.85 -10.30
C TYR A 115 -12.19 -3.60 -11.56
N ASP A 116 -12.61 -4.86 -11.70
CA ASP A 116 -12.30 -5.73 -12.85
C ASP A 116 -13.19 -5.39 -14.06
N VAL A 117 -13.08 -4.15 -14.52
CA VAL A 117 -13.75 -3.60 -15.71
C VAL A 117 -12.77 -2.74 -16.50
N PRO A 118 -13.01 -2.49 -17.80
CA PRO A 118 -12.18 -1.55 -18.55
C PRO A 118 -12.14 -0.17 -17.89
N PHE A 119 -11.00 0.51 -18.01
CA PHE A 119 -10.86 1.88 -17.49
C PHE A 119 -11.93 2.77 -18.12
N PRO A 120 -12.75 3.47 -17.31
CA PRO A 120 -13.92 4.17 -17.81
C PRO A 120 -13.56 5.55 -18.39
N ALA A 121 -14.56 6.25 -18.93
CA ALA A 121 -14.42 7.66 -19.23
C ALA A 121 -14.18 8.48 -17.95
N ALA A 122 -13.51 9.64 -18.09
CA ALA A 122 -13.12 10.50 -16.97
C ALA A 122 -14.28 10.85 -16.00
N SER A 123 -15.52 10.92 -16.49
CA SER A 123 -16.70 11.17 -15.65
C SER A 123 -17.00 10.08 -14.61
N LEU A 124 -16.41 8.90 -14.74
CA LEU A 124 -16.57 7.75 -13.84
C LEU A 124 -15.26 7.31 -13.18
N GLU A 125 -14.17 8.03 -13.42
CA GLU A 125 -12.83 7.67 -12.95
C GLU A 125 -12.76 7.60 -11.42
N ASP A 126 -13.32 8.59 -10.73
CA ASP A 126 -13.38 8.65 -9.26
C ASP A 126 -14.15 7.46 -8.64
N HIS A 127 -15.09 6.87 -9.38
CA HIS A 127 -15.83 5.70 -8.95
C HIS A 127 -15.07 4.40 -9.22
N TYR A 128 -14.17 4.39 -10.20
CA TYR A 128 -13.41 3.21 -10.61
C TYR A 128 -12.15 3.02 -9.77
N LEU A 129 -11.42 4.10 -9.51
CA LEU A 129 -10.16 4.07 -8.76
C LEU A 129 -10.36 3.75 -7.27
N PRO A 130 -9.32 3.25 -6.58
CA PRO A 130 -9.28 3.25 -5.13
C PRO A 130 -9.58 4.63 -4.55
N SER A 131 -10.45 4.70 -3.54
CA SER A 131 -10.80 5.94 -2.85
C SER A 131 -10.35 5.90 -1.40
N LEU A 132 -10.29 7.07 -0.76
CA LEU A 132 -9.88 7.20 0.64
C LEU A 132 -10.77 6.35 1.54
N ASP A 133 -12.08 6.42 1.34
CA ASP A 133 -13.04 5.64 2.12
C ASP A 133 -12.84 4.13 1.95
N ARG A 134 -12.56 3.66 0.73
CA ARG A 134 -12.28 2.23 0.48
C ARG A 134 -11.03 1.76 1.21
N VAL A 135 -9.98 2.58 1.26
CA VAL A 135 -8.75 2.28 2.02
C VAL A 135 -9.04 2.26 3.53
N LEU A 136 -9.73 3.27 4.06
CA LEU A 136 -10.08 3.34 5.49
C LEU A 136 -10.97 2.16 5.92
N THR A 137 -11.97 1.79 5.12
CA THR A 137 -12.82 0.63 5.37
C THR A 137 -12.02 -0.67 5.38
N ALA A 138 -11.08 -0.85 4.43
CA ALA A 138 -10.23 -2.03 4.41
C ALA A 138 -9.33 -2.11 5.65
N VAL A 139 -8.69 -1.00 6.03
CA VAL A 139 -7.86 -0.92 7.24
C VAL A 139 -8.64 -1.30 8.49
N ARG A 140 -9.82 -0.70 8.70
CA ARG A 140 -10.65 -0.99 9.88
C ARG A 140 -11.03 -2.46 9.95
N LYS A 141 -11.44 -3.06 8.82
CA LYS A 141 -11.75 -4.49 8.74
C LYS A 141 -10.54 -5.37 9.06
N THR A 142 -9.35 -5.01 8.58
CA THR A 142 -8.12 -5.77 8.86
C THR A 142 -7.70 -5.66 10.33
N LEU A 143 -7.95 -4.53 11.00
CA LEU A 143 -7.68 -4.36 12.43
C LEU A 143 -8.64 -5.15 13.33
N GLU A 144 -9.85 -5.42 12.87
CA GLU A 144 -10.88 -6.18 13.60
C GLU A 144 -10.78 -7.71 13.43
N SER A 145 -9.88 -8.19 12.57
CA SER A 145 -9.74 -9.63 12.24
C SER A 145 -9.05 -10.44 13.34
#